data_AF-A0A1Y2V8J9-F1
#
_entry.id   AF-A0A1Y2V8J9-F1
#
_cell.length_a   1.000
_cell.length_b   1.000
_cell.length_c   1.000
_cell.angle_alpha   90.00
_cell.angle_beta   90.00
_cell.angle_gamma   90.00
#
_symmetry.space_group_name_H-M   'P 1'
#
loop_
_entity.id
_entity.type
_entity.pdbx_description
1 polymer ?
#
loop_
_entity_poly.entity_id
_entity_poly.type
_entity_poly.pdbx_seq_one_letter_code
_entity_poly.pdbx_strand_id
1 'polypeptide(L)'
;MTVHAVSPRHGPVARQPGSIPKRWNKDELQRSGAVGTTSSRELDLHGEIHPVFGNWVDTDPELCRELEQPLLLASRILEAAGLPWMSDFLAHDVFTEDYPGRKPSSRCCFSYSAAAPGDGNDAVPRTIVRHHRAAWATPEIKEEWNSTAGKQLRNEMANALTWELDRDMFREKGWAGYTCKHPRCGLPLDRLDEYETIEWWDRGCEDNGWRNMSILMTAEFPMRLAELRRQGKQRSEEYILTAFMATVTILHELGHVVYWIDRRALTRDLREPFYGTDLEMELGDSFVASIFGGWVPVPIKEFIRSGDNLDFSKGIAWKQLLNWDFHRLRPKYRTYYSIPVDL
;
A
#
# COMPACT_ATOMS: atom_id res chain seq x y z
N MET A 1 -20.96 -56.78 -8.51
CA MET A 1 -21.38 -55.57 -7.77
C MET A 1 -20.38 -54.47 -8.10
N THR A 2 -20.76 -53.57 -8.99
CA THR A 2 -19.86 -52.57 -9.59
C THR A 2 -20.33 -51.22 -9.10
N VAL A 3 -19.52 -50.55 -8.28
CA VAL A 3 -19.82 -49.23 -7.74
C VAL A 3 -19.44 -48.19 -8.80
N HIS A 4 -20.44 -47.53 -9.38
CA HIS A 4 -20.22 -46.39 -10.27
C HIS A 4 -19.77 -45.18 -9.45
N ALA A 5 -18.57 -44.68 -9.75
CA ALA A 5 -18.07 -43.40 -9.26
C ALA A 5 -18.92 -42.25 -9.82
N VAL A 6 -19.55 -41.48 -8.93
CA VAL A 6 -20.27 -40.25 -9.28
C VAL A 6 -19.23 -39.16 -9.54
N SER A 7 -19.11 -38.73 -10.81
CA SER A 7 -18.34 -37.53 -11.16
C SER A 7 -18.99 -36.30 -10.54
N PRO A 8 -18.24 -35.41 -9.85
CA PRO A 8 -18.79 -34.15 -9.36
C PRO A 8 -19.07 -33.22 -10.54
N ARG A 9 -20.35 -33.05 -10.86
CA ARG A 9 -20.82 -32.05 -11.84
C ARG A 9 -20.37 -30.67 -11.39
N HIS A 10 -19.36 -30.12 -12.05
CA HIS A 10 -19.01 -28.71 -11.93
C HIS A 10 -20.08 -27.90 -12.67
N GLY A 11 -21.09 -27.47 -11.93
CA GLY A 11 -22.03 -26.47 -12.43
C GLY A 11 -21.29 -25.18 -12.80
N PRO A 12 -21.83 -24.37 -13.74
CA PRO A 12 -21.23 -23.09 -14.07
C PRO A 12 -21.25 -22.22 -12.82
N VAL A 13 -20.07 -21.84 -12.34
CA VAL A 13 -19.90 -20.88 -11.24
C VAL A 13 -20.67 -19.62 -11.61
N ALA A 14 -21.69 -19.29 -10.84
CA ALA A 14 -22.51 -18.10 -11.04
C ALA A 14 -21.59 -16.87 -11.01
N ARG A 15 -21.26 -16.33 -12.18
CA ARG A 15 -20.48 -15.09 -12.30
C ARG A 15 -21.38 -13.95 -11.86
N GLN A 16 -21.12 -13.39 -10.68
CA GLN A 16 -21.83 -12.19 -10.27
C GLN A 16 -21.48 -11.06 -11.26
N PRO A 17 -22.47 -10.29 -11.72
CA PRO A 17 -22.22 -9.09 -12.49
C PRO A 17 -21.22 -8.23 -11.71
N GLY A 18 -20.05 -7.96 -12.32
CA GLY A 18 -19.05 -6.99 -11.86
C GLY A 18 -17.93 -7.42 -10.94
N SER A 19 -17.91 -8.67 -10.48
CA SER A 19 -16.61 -9.27 -10.21
C SER A 19 -15.92 -9.40 -11.56
N ILE A 20 -14.93 -8.53 -11.85
CA ILE A 20 -14.04 -8.78 -12.99
C ILE A 20 -13.15 -9.93 -12.52
N PRO A 21 -13.30 -11.15 -13.07
CA PRO A 21 -12.38 -12.22 -12.70
C PRO A 21 -10.97 -11.74 -13.01
N LYS A 22 -10.08 -11.83 -12.02
CA LYS A 22 -8.67 -11.55 -12.25
C LYS A 22 -8.21 -12.50 -13.36
N ARG A 23 -7.95 -11.95 -14.56
CA ARG A 23 -7.47 -12.72 -15.69
C ARG A 23 -5.98 -12.93 -15.48
N TRP A 24 -5.67 -13.92 -14.66
CA TRP A 24 -4.32 -14.42 -14.50
C TRP A 24 -3.82 -14.92 -15.85
N ASN A 25 -2.79 -14.28 -16.39
CA ASN A 25 -2.07 -14.81 -17.52
C ASN A 25 -1.22 -15.97 -17.03
N LYS A 26 -1.73 -17.20 -17.13
CA LYS A 26 -1.05 -18.39 -16.59
C LYS A 26 0.36 -18.57 -17.15
N ASP A 27 0.58 -18.23 -18.42
CA ASP A 27 1.90 -18.35 -19.06
C ASP A 27 2.88 -17.31 -18.53
N GLU A 28 2.40 -16.10 -18.21
CA GLU A 28 3.20 -15.08 -17.55
C GLU A 28 3.44 -15.44 -16.08
N LEU A 29 2.44 -15.93 -15.36
CA LEU A 29 2.58 -16.44 -14.00
C LEU A 29 3.53 -17.64 -13.95
N GLN A 30 3.60 -18.48 -14.97
CA GLN A 30 4.52 -19.62 -15.00
C GLN A 30 5.93 -19.17 -15.43
N ARG A 31 6.06 -18.20 -16.35
CA ARG A 31 7.35 -17.60 -16.74
C ARG A 31 7.98 -16.77 -15.64
N SER A 32 7.19 -15.94 -14.96
CA SER A 32 7.60 -15.28 -13.71
C SER A 32 7.67 -16.28 -12.56
N GLY A 33 7.03 -17.44 -12.75
CA GLY A 33 6.89 -18.57 -11.83
C GLY A 33 6.33 -18.21 -10.47
N ALA A 34 5.26 -17.45 -10.51
CA ALA A 34 4.27 -17.33 -9.47
C ALA A 34 3.34 -18.57 -9.36
N VAL A 35 3.40 -19.54 -10.28
CA VAL A 35 2.67 -20.83 -10.23
C VAL A 35 3.51 -21.98 -10.81
N GLY A 36 3.23 -23.22 -10.40
CA GLY A 36 3.90 -24.42 -10.92
C GLY A 36 5.33 -24.57 -10.40
N THR A 37 5.57 -24.14 -9.16
CA THR A 37 6.90 -23.95 -8.59
C THR A 37 7.38 -25.19 -7.85
N THR A 38 7.64 -26.28 -8.57
CA THR A 38 8.52 -27.36 -8.06
C THR A 38 10.00 -26.94 -8.01
N SER A 39 10.30 -25.73 -8.47
CA SER A 39 11.64 -25.16 -8.55
C SER A 39 11.90 -24.23 -7.36
N SER A 40 12.92 -24.57 -6.57
CA SER A 40 13.49 -23.69 -5.54
C SER A 40 13.91 -22.35 -6.15
N ARG A 41 13.44 -21.24 -5.59
CA ARG A 41 13.80 -19.88 -6.01
C ARG A 41 14.55 -19.18 -4.89
N GLU A 42 15.57 -18.43 -5.26
CA GLU A 42 16.33 -17.61 -4.33
C GLU A 42 16.02 -16.14 -4.64
N LEU A 43 15.92 -15.30 -3.61
CA LEU A 43 15.81 -13.86 -3.82
C LEU A 43 17.20 -13.33 -4.16
N ASP A 44 17.37 -12.88 -5.40
CA ASP A 44 18.65 -12.46 -5.97
C ASP A 44 18.57 -11.06 -6.62
N LEU A 45 17.68 -10.20 -6.10
CA LEU A 45 17.61 -8.83 -6.59
C LEU A 45 18.92 -8.11 -6.25
N HIS A 46 19.39 -7.32 -7.21
CA HIS A 46 20.62 -6.56 -7.13
C HIS A 46 20.43 -5.10 -7.53
N GLY A 47 21.42 -4.27 -7.19
CA GLY A 47 21.49 -2.85 -7.52
C GLY A 47 21.12 -1.97 -6.33
N GLU A 48 20.73 -0.73 -6.60
CA GLU A 48 20.51 0.26 -5.54
C GLU A 48 19.06 0.27 -5.06
N ILE A 49 18.90 0.45 -3.74
CA ILE A 49 17.63 0.77 -3.09
C ILE A 49 17.30 2.23 -3.39
N HIS A 50 16.03 2.50 -3.74
CA HIS A 50 15.56 3.83 -4.04
C HIS A 50 15.72 4.73 -2.79
N PRO A 51 16.25 5.97 -2.91
CA PRO A 51 16.55 6.83 -1.76
C PRO A 51 15.39 7.03 -0.78
N VAL A 52 14.15 7.11 -1.28
CA VAL A 52 12.94 7.23 -0.45
C VAL A 52 12.77 6.11 0.58
N PHE A 53 13.39 4.95 0.36
CA PHE A 53 13.39 3.80 1.27
C PHE A 53 14.72 3.61 2.02
N GLY A 54 15.67 4.55 1.88
CA GLY A 54 17.05 4.36 2.31
C GLY A 54 17.35 4.79 3.75
N ASN A 55 16.55 5.70 4.32
CA ASN A 55 16.85 6.33 5.60
C ASN A 55 16.24 5.55 6.79
N TRP A 56 16.91 4.49 7.24
CA TRP A 56 16.48 3.68 8.39
C TRP A 56 17.18 4.10 9.69
N VAL A 57 16.43 4.25 10.78
CA VAL A 57 16.95 4.66 12.11
C VAL A 57 16.59 3.64 13.20
N ASP A 58 17.40 3.62 14.27
CA ASP A 58 17.19 2.82 15.50
C ASP A 58 16.89 1.32 15.29
N THR A 59 17.46 0.74 14.23
CA THR A 59 17.18 -0.64 13.83
C THR A 59 18.31 -1.60 14.17
N ASP A 60 17.93 -2.81 14.62
CA ASP A 60 18.83 -3.96 14.71
C ASP A 60 19.45 -4.28 13.33
N PRO A 61 20.78 -4.17 13.16
CA PRO A 61 21.44 -4.40 11.89
C PRO A 61 21.25 -5.81 11.32
N GLU A 62 20.92 -6.80 12.15
CA GLU A 62 20.60 -8.15 11.67
C GLU A 62 19.22 -8.19 11.02
N LEU A 63 18.22 -7.52 11.62
CA LEU A 63 16.86 -7.47 11.09
C LEU A 63 16.77 -6.59 9.84
N CYS A 64 17.49 -5.46 9.81
CA CYS A 64 17.54 -4.61 8.62
C CYS A 64 18.13 -5.33 7.39
N ARG A 65 19.08 -6.24 7.59
CA ARG A 65 19.62 -7.04 6.49
C ARG A 65 18.56 -7.93 5.83
N GLU A 66 17.59 -8.43 6.59
CA GLU A 66 16.48 -9.21 6.02
C GLU A 66 15.56 -8.37 5.13
N LEU A 67 15.56 -7.05 5.29
CA LEU A 67 14.73 -6.14 4.49
C LEU A 67 15.38 -5.74 3.16
N GLU A 68 16.64 -6.09 2.91
CA GLU A 68 17.35 -5.70 1.69
C GLU A 68 16.59 -6.13 0.43
N GLN A 69 16.19 -7.41 0.34
CA GLN A 69 15.43 -7.92 -0.80
C GLN A 69 14.03 -7.28 -0.92
N PRO A 70 13.24 -7.15 0.16
CA PRO A 70 11.99 -6.39 0.14
C PRO A 70 12.14 -4.94 -0.34
N LEU A 71 13.18 -4.23 0.11
CA LEU A 71 13.48 -2.85 -0.25
C LEU A 71 13.88 -2.71 -1.72
N LEU A 72 14.72 -3.63 -2.21
CA LEU A 72 15.08 -3.69 -3.62
C LEU A 72 13.86 -3.93 -4.50
N LEU A 73 12.98 -4.87 -4.10
CA LEU A 73 11.74 -5.11 -4.85
C LEU A 73 10.82 -3.89 -4.84
N ALA A 74 10.62 -3.24 -3.68
CA ALA A 74 9.84 -2.02 -3.57
C ALA A 74 10.38 -0.92 -4.50
N SER A 75 11.70 -0.76 -4.53
CA SER A 75 12.41 0.20 -5.39
C SER A 75 12.13 -0.05 -6.87
N ARG A 76 12.20 -1.32 -7.31
CA ARG A 76 11.95 -1.66 -8.72
C ARG A 76 10.47 -1.50 -9.09
N ILE A 77 9.55 -1.85 -8.20
CA ILE A 77 8.11 -1.67 -8.43
C ILE A 77 7.75 -0.18 -8.50
N LEU A 78 8.28 0.64 -7.59
CA LEU A 78 8.03 2.09 -7.58
C LEU A 78 8.41 2.71 -8.93
N GLU A 79 9.61 2.42 -9.42
CA GLU A 79 10.11 2.94 -10.70
C GLU A 79 9.34 2.39 -11.91
N ALA A 80 9.02 1.10 -11.91
CA ALA A 80 8.39 0.45 -13.06
C ALA A 80 6.89 0.76 -13.19
N ALA A 81 6.19 0.93 -12.07
CA ALA A 81 4.73 0.97 -12.04
C ALA A 81 4.13 1.99 -11.06
N GLY A 82 4.90 2.50 -10.09
CA GLY A 82 4.39 3.40 -9.06
C GLY A 82 4.36 4.88 -9.44
N LEU A 83 5.32 5.34 -10.25
CA LEU A 83 5.46 6.76 -10.62
C LEU A 83 4.19 7.39 -11.23
N PRO A 84 3.41 6.71 -12.11
CA PRO A 84 2.17 7.28 -12.64
C PRO A 84 1.13 7.61 -11.57
N TRP A 85 1.04 6.80 -10.51
CA TRP A 85 0.12 7.07 -9.40
C TRP A 85 0.63 8.23 -8.54
N MET A 86 1.93 8.22 -8.21
CA MET A 86 2.58 9.28 -7.44
C MET A 86 2.47 10.65 -8.12
N SER A 87 2.58 10.68 -9.45
CA SER A 87 2.55 11.93 -10.19
C SER A 87 1.19 12.65 -10.15
N ASP A 88 0.08 11.96 -9.88
CA ASP A 88 -1.23 12.60 -9.68
C ASP A 88 -1.27 13.56 -8.47
N PHE A 89 -0.34 13.40 -7.52
CA PHE A 89 -0.19 14.25 -6.33
C PHE A 89 0.88 15.33 -6.51
N LEU A 90 1.90 15.05 -7.32
CA LEU A 90 3.15 15.83 -7.36
C LEU A 90 3.31 16.66 -8.64
N ALA A 91 2.58 16.34 -9.69
CA ALA A 91 2.60 17.10 -10.95
C ALA A 91 1.94 18.49 -10.81
N HIS A 92 0.99 18.61 -9.88
CA HIS A 92 0.23 19.82 -9.64
C HIS A 92 0.03 19.99 -8.13
N ASP A 93 -0.04 21.24 -7.69
CA ASP A 93 -0.36 21.53 -6.29
C ASP A 93 -1.85 21.21 -6.04
N VAL A 94 -2.12 20.08 -5.38
CA VAL A 94 -3.48 19.61 -5.08
C VAL A 94 -4.21 20.48 -4.04
N PHE A 95 -3.50 21.43 -3.43
CA PHE A 95 -4.03 22.37 -2.45
C PHE A 95 -4.27 23.77 -3.02
N THR A 96 -4.29 23.97 -4.35
CA THR A 96 -4.71 25.25 -4.96
C THR A 96 -6.23 25.40 -5.02
N GLU A 97 -6.74 26.64 -4.98
CA GLU A 97 -8.19 26.93 -4.94
C GLU A 97 -8.97 26.41 -6.14
N ASP A 98 -8.32 26.35 -7.29
CA ASP A 98 -8.88 25.88 -8.54
C ASP A 98 -8.74 24.36 -8.73
N TYR A 99 -8.15 23.63 -7.77
CA TYR A 99 -7.97 22.19 -7.90
C TYR A 99 -9.34 21.48 -8.02
N PRO A 100 -9.57 20.74 -9.13
CA PRO A 100 -10.88 20.16 -9.43
C PRO A 100 -11.36 19.15 -8.37
N GLY A 101 -10.44 18.51 -7.65
CA GLY A 101 -10.73 17.52 -6.61
C GLY A 101 -11.32 18.08 -5.31
N ARG A 102 -11.42 19.40 -5.15
CA ARG A 102 -12.07 20.03 -3.99
C ARG A 102 -13.60 19.92 -4.02
N LYS A 103 -14.19 19.97 -5.21
CA LYS A 103 -15.65 19.87 -5.35
C LYS A 103 -16.04 18.39 -5.30
N PRO A 104 -17.08 18.01 -4.52
CA PRO A 104 -17.57 16.64 -4.54
C PRO A 104 -17.98 16.27 -5.98
N SER A 105 -17.38 15.21 -6.52
CA SER A 105 -17.83 14.71 -7.82
C SER A 105 -19.28 14.25 -7.68
N SER A 106 -20.10 14.45 -8.73
CA SER A 106 -21.49 13.98 -8.76
C SER A 106 -21.61 12.45 -8.63
N ARG A 107 -20.50 11.72 -8.73
CA ARG A 107 -20.40 10.26 -8.55
C ARG A 107 -20.00 9.85 -7.13
N CYS A 108 -19.42 10.76 -6.34
CA CYS A 108 -19.06 10.58 -4.93
C CYS A 108 -20.05 11.30 -4.01
N CYS A 109 -21.34 11.36 -4.38
CA CYS A 109 -22.40 11.92 -3.55
C CYS A 109 -22.73 10.98 -2.38
N PHE A 110 -21.80 10.82 -1.44
CA PHE A 110 -22.21 10.56 -0.07
C PHE A 110 -22.51 11.91 0.57
N SER A 111 -23.79 12.27 0.55
CA SER A 111 -24.39 13.03 1.65
C SER A 111 -24.42 12.12 2.89
N TYR A 112 -23.27 11.80 3.48
CA TYR A 112 -23.21 11.15 4.78
C TYR A 112 -22.67 12.12 5.81
N SER A 113 -23.58 12.41 6.73
CA SER A 113 -23.55 13.37 7.80
C SER A 113 -23.58 14.83 7.35
N ALA A 114 -24.64 15.50 7.80
CA ALA A 114 -24.62 16.92 8.07
C ALA A 114 -23.23 17.31 8.60
N ALA A 115 -22.73 18.40 8.04
CA ALA A 115 -21.62 19.15 8.56
C ALA A 115 -21.50 18.98 10.08
N ALA A 116 -20.35 18.51 10.56
CA ALA A 116 -19.73 19.33 11.58
C ALA A 116 -19.47 20.66 10.88
N PRO A 117 -20.20 21.73 11.21
CA PRO A 117 -19.92 23.03 10.63
C PRO A 117 -18.57 23.47 11.21
N GLY A 118 -17.57 23.61 10.34
CA GLY A 118 -16.39 24.42 10.64
C GLY A 118 -15.16 23.71 11.18
N ASP A 119 -14.50 22.91 10.34
CA ASP A 119 -13.04 22.76 10.42
C ASP A 119 -12.38 23.38 9.19
N GLY A 120 -12.57 24.70 9.06
CA GLY A 120 -11.58 25.73 8.69
C GLY A 120 -10.65 25.60 7.48
N ASN A 121 -10.62 24.49 6.72
CA ASN A 121 -9.69 24.31 5.63
C ASN A 121 -10.39 23.83 4.36
N ASP A 122 -11.16 24.73 3.74
CA ASP A 122 -11.71 24.56 2.37
C ASP A 122 -10.60 24.35 1.30
N ALA A 123 -9.33 24.39 1.72
CA ALA A 123 -8.17 24.12 0.88
C ALA A 123 -7.93 22.64 0.55
N VAL A 124 -8.45 21.72 1.37
CA VAL A 124 -8.11 20.30 1.28
C VAL A 124 -8.92 19.60 0.19
N PRO A 125 -8.29 18.82 -0.71
CA PRO A 125 -9.01 18.07 -1.72
C PRO A 125 -9.87 16.98 -1.06
N ARG A 126 -11.07 16.74 -1.60
CA ARG A 126 -11.89 15.56 -1.23
C ARG A 126 -11.51 14.33 -2.06
N THR A 127 -10.91 14.57 -3.22
CA THR A 127 -10.56 13.55 -4.19
C THR A 127 -9.29 13.94 -4.92
N ILE A 128 -8.39 12.99 -5.12
CA ILE A 128 -7.22 13.16 -5.98
C ILE A 128 -7.63 12.79 -7.41
N VAL A 129 -7.42 13.72 -8.34
CA VAL A 129 -7.74 13.53 -9.75
C VAL A 129 -6.67 12.69 -10.43
N ARG A 130 -7.10 11.66 -11.18
CA ARG A 130 -6.23 10.72 -11.89
C ARG A 130 -5.73 11.31 -13.22
N HIS A 131 -4.91 12.35 -13.14
CA HIS A 131 -4.37 13.06 -14.29
C HIS A 131 -3.65 12.13 -15.27
N HIS A 132 -2.86 11.16 -14.80
CA HIS A 132 -2.18 10.21 -15.68
C HIS A 132 -3.14 9.31 -16.49
N ARG A 133 -4.40 9.17 -16.05
CA ARG A 133 -5.47 8.42 -16.75
C ARG A 133 -6.37 9.31 -17.60
N ALA A 134 -6.17 10.63 -17.58
CA ALA A 134 -7.00 11.54 -18.34
C ALA A 134 -6.80 11.34 -19.85
N ALA A 135 -7.90 11.37 -20.61
CA ALA A 135 -7.88 11.18 -22.06
C ALA A 135 -7.13 12.31 -22.81
N TRP A 136 -7.02 13.49 -22.19
CA TRP A 136 -6.33 14.64 -22.75
C TRP A 136 -4.82 14.64 -22.48
N ALA A 137 -4.35 13.86 -21.51
CA ALA A 137 -2.93 13.81 -21.16
C ALA A 137 -2.15 13.06 -22.25
N THR A 138 -1.25 13.77 -22.94
CA THR A 138 -0.39 13.18 -23.97
C THR A 138 0.72 12.33 -23.34
N PRO A 139 1.35 11.41 -24.09
CA PRO A 139 2.49 10.64 -23.58
C PRO A 139 3.63 11.52 -23.04
N GLU A 140 3.92 12.64 -23.69
CA GLU A 140 4.99 13.56 -23.31
C GLU A 140 4.73 14.21 -21.96
N ILE A 141 3.49 14.67 -21.73
CA ILE A 141 3.06 15.25 -20.45
C ILE A 141 3.16 14.21 -19.33
N LYS A 142 2.74 12.97 -19.59
CA LYS A 142 2.82 11.89 -18.59
C LYS A 142 4.27 11.57 -18.21
N GLU A 143 5.16 11.57 -19.20
CA GLU A 143 6.58 11.35 -18.96
C GLU A 143 7.19 12.50 -18.14
N GLU A 144 6.83 13.75 -18.43
CA GLU A 144 7.24 14.91 -17.65
C GLU A 144 6.80 14.81 -16.18
N TRP A 145 5.53 14.44 -15.95
CA TRP A 145 4.97 14.24 -14.62
C TRP A 145 5.66 13.10 -13.87
N ASN A 146 5.90 11.97 -14.52
CA ASN A 146 6.62 10.84 -13.92
C ASN A 146 8.06 11.22 -13.58
N SER A 147 8.74 11.96 -14.45
CA SER A 147 10.11 12.46 -14.21
C SER A 147 10.15 13.40 -13.01
N THR A 148 9.16 14.29 -12.90
CA THR A 148 9.03 15.23 -11.78
C THR A 148 8.79 14.48 -10.46
N ALA A 149 7.82 13.55 -10.43
CA ALA A 149 7.54 12.73 -9.27
C ALA A 149 8.78 11.91 -8.84
N GLY A 150 9.47 11.30 -9.80
CA GLY A 150 10.71 10.54 -9.53
C GLY A 150 11.82 11.40 -8.91
N LYS A 151 11.99 12.64 -9.36
CA LYS A 151 12.97 13.58 -8.78
C LYS A 151 12.60 13.99 -7.35
N GLN A 152 11.33 14.32 -7.10
CA GLN A 152 10.87 14.69 -5.75
C GLN A 152 11.04 13.51 -4.77
N LEU A 153 10.67 12.29 -5.19
CA LEU A 153 10.83 11.08 -4.39
C LEU A 153 12.29 10.79 -4.02
N ARG A 154 13.23 11.02 -4.95
CA ARG A 154 14.67 10.76 -4.73
C ARG A 154 15.36 11.79 -3.86
N ASN A 155 14.86 13.02 -3.85
CA ASN A 155 15.52 14.16 -3.22
C ASN A 155 14.73 14.63 -2.00
N GLU A 156 13.77 15.53 -2.21
CA GLU A 156 13.05 16.24 -1.14
C GLU A 156 12.32 15.26 -0.21
N MET A 157 11.64 14.24 -0.76
CA MET A 157 10.90 13.29 0.07
C MET A 157 11.85 12.38 0.84
N ALA A 158 12.86 11.84 0.17
CA ALA A 158 13.83 10.96 0.83
C ALA A 158 14.49 11.62 2.05
N ASN A 159 14.74 12.93 1.99
CA ASN A 159 15.37 13.68 3.09
C ASN A 159 14.42 13.94 4.27
N ALA A 160 13.11 13.98 4.02
CA ALA A 160 12.09 14.26 5.03
C ALA A 160 11.52 13.00 5.70
N LEU A 161 11.89 11.81 5.22
CA LEU A 161 11.36 10.53 5.68
C LEU A 161 12.40 9.73 6.46
N THR A 162 11.97 9.16 7.57
CA THR A 162 12.72 8.18 8.36
C THR A 162 11.94 6.88 8.47
N TRP A 163 12.60 5.74 8.29
CA TRP A 163 12.02 4.40 8.42
C TRP A 163 12.46 3.76 9.73
N GLU A 164 11.52 3.14 10.43
CA GLU A 164 11.76 2.54 11.75
C GLU A 164 11.11 1.17 11.85
N LEU A 165 11.79 0.24 12.54
CA LEU A 165 11.20 -1.04 12.92
C LEU A 165 10.56 -0.95 14.31
N ASP A 166 9.26 -1.17 14.36
CA ASP A 166 8.49 -1.15 15.61
C ASP A 166 8.09 -2.58 16.00
N ARG A 167 8.47 -2.98 17.22
CA ARG A 167 8.22 -4.33 17.77
C ARG A 167 6.83 -4.46 18.38
N ASP A 168 6.18 -3.35 18.70
CA ASP A 168 4.96 -3.32 19.49
C ASP A 168 3.73 -3.16 18.58
N MET A 169 3.87 -2.47 17.44
CA MET A 169 2.78 -2.23 16.47
C MET A 169 1.93 -3.46 16.15
N PHE A 170 2.56 -4.56 15.78
CA PHE A 170 1.82 -5.76 15.39
C PHE A 170 1.23 -6.49 16.59
N ARG A 171 1.92 -6.49 17.73
CA ARG A 171 1.50 -7.19 18.94
C ARG A 171 0.36 -6.48 19.67
N GLU A 172 0.44 -5.15 19.75
CA GLU A 172 -0.52 -4.32 20.47
C GLU A 172 -1.70 -3.87 19.59
N LYS A 173 -1.44 -3.58 18.31
CA LYS A 173 -2.44 -3.02 17.39
C LYS A 173 -2.78 -3.91 16.19
N GLY A 174 -1.97 -4.94 15.92
CA GLY A 174 -2.11 -5.77 14.71
C GLY A 174 -1.71 -5.05 13.42
N TRP A 175 -0.99 -3.92 13.53
CA TRP A 175 -0.56 -3.11 12.39
C TRP A 175 0.70 -3.69 11.75
N ALA A 176 0.71 -3.78 10.42
CA ALA A 176 1.87 -4.24 9.65
C ALA A 176 2.78 -3.07 9.26
N GLY A 177 2.20 -1.90 8.99
CA GLY A 177 2.87 -0.65 8.72
C GLY A 177 2.04 0.51 9.29
N TYR A 178 2.68 1.66 9.46
CA TYR A 178 2.01 2.88 9.90
C TYR A 178 2.81 4.12 9.51
N THR A 179 2.12 5.11 8.93
CA THR A 179 2.71 6.38 8.53
C THR A 179 2.44 7.47 9.58
N CYS A 180 3.46 7.82 10.36
CA CYS A 180 3.38 8.92 11.32
C CYS A 180 3.41 10.26 10.59
N LYS A 181 2.54 11.18 10.98
CA LYS A 181 2.47 12.54 10.41
C LYS A 181 3.48 13.50 11.08
N HIS A 182 4.46 12.94 11.77
CA HIS A 182 5.53 13.59 12.51
C HIS A 182 6.65 12.56 12.78
N PRO A 183 7.83 12.96 13.29
CA PRO A 183 8.87 12.02 13.72
C PRO A 183 8.40 11.13 14.89
N ARG A 184 8.76 9.84 14.91
CA ARG A 184 8.28 8.84 15.89
C ARG A 184 8.63 9.17 17.34
N CYS A 185 9.86 9.61 17.58
CA CYS A 185 10.40 10.12 18.86
C CYS A 185 9.96 9.35 20.13
N GLY A 186 9.82 8.03 20.06
CA GLY A 186 9.43 7.21 21.21
C GLY A 186 8.00 7.41 21.75
N LEU A 187 7.13 8.14 21.04
CA LEU A 187 5.73 8.35 21.45
C LEU A 187 4.92 7.04 21.53
N PRO A 188 4.04 6.84 22.51
CA PRO A 188 3.15 5.68 22.53
C PRO A 188 2.28 5.57 21.27
N LEU A 189 1.98 4.33 20.84
CA LEU A 189 1.25 4.07 19.58
C LEU A 189 -0.13 4.71 19.53
N ASP A 190 -0.81 4.83 20.67
CA ASP A 190 -2.12 5.47 20.81
C ASP A 190 -2.08 7.01 20.69
N ARG A 191 -0.89 7.60 20.73
CA ARG A 191 -0.69 9.06 20.66
C ARG A 191 -0.20 9.56 19.30
N LEU A 192 0.04 8.65 18.34
CA LEU A 192 0.59 9.00 17.02
C LEU A 192 -0.37 9.81 16.14
N ASP A 193 -1.67 9.74 16.40
CA ASP A 193 -2.73 10.46 15.67
C ASP A 193 -3.36 11.60 16.51
N GLU A 194 -2.71 12.04 17.59
CA GLU A 194 -3.15 13.23 18.30
C GLU A 194 -2.93 14.48 17.43
N TYR A 195 -4.01 15.15 17.02
CA TYR A 195 -3.94 16.35 16.18
C TYR A 195 -3.01 17.42 16.77
N GLU A 196 -3.10 17.67 18.07
CA GLU A 196 -2.29 18.66 18.78
C GLU A 196 -0.80 18.32 18.73
N THR A 197 -0.46 17.04 18.75
CA THR A 197 0.91 16.54 18.63
C THR A 197 1.44 16.82 17.22
N ILE A 198 0.67 16.48 16.18
CA ILE A 198 1.05 16.73 14.78
C ILE A 198 1.19 18.23 14.52
N GLU A 199 0.22 19.04 14.95
CA GLU A 199 0.24 20.49 14.78
C GLU A 199 1.42 21.15 15.52
N TRP A 200 1.80 20.64 16.69
CA TRP A 200 2.98 21.10 17.41
C TRP A 200 4.27 20.88 16.61
N TRP A 201 4.44 19.69 16.01
CA TRP A 201 5.58 19.40 15.13
C TRP A 201 5.58 20.26 13.87
N ASP A 202 4.43 20.46 13.24
CA ASP A 202 4.29 21.34 12.08
C ASP A 202 4.75 22.77 12.43
N ARG A 203 4.34 23.33 13.58
CA ARG A 203 4.77 24.67 14.03
C ARG A 203 6.29 24.79 14.23
N GLY A 204 6.97 23.69 14.55
CA GLY A 204 8.41 23.65 14.78
C GLY A 204 9.26 23.50 13.51
N CYS A 205 8.65 23.23 12.34
CA CYS A 205 9.38 23.09 11.09
C CYS A 205 9.66 24.45 10.44
N GLU A 206 10.94 24.77 10.23
CA GLU A 206 11.42 26.01 9.59
C GLU A 206 11.12 26.04 8.08
N ASP A 207 10.97 24.88 7.43
CA ASP A 207 10.64 24.75 6.01
C ASP A 207 9.13 24.87 5.74
N ASN A 208 8.79 25.71 4.77
CA ASN A 208 7.46 26.29 4.57
C ASN A 208 6.43 25.39 3.84
N GLY A 209 6.55 24.06 3.88
CA GLY A 209 5.51 23.22 3.29
C GLY A 209 5.56 21.72 3.56
N TRP A 210 6.72 21.18 3.93
CA TRP A 210 6.92 19.73 4.03
C TRP A 210 7.06 19.28 5.49
N ARG A 211 6.55 18.08 5.79
CA ARG A 211 6.67 17.43 7.10
C ARG A 211 7.87 16.50 7.13
N ASN A 212 8.57 16.51 8.26
CA ASN A 212 9.41 15.39 8.64
C ASN A 212 8.53 14.28 9.22
N MET A 213 8.60 13.07 8.66
CA MET A 213 7.70 11.97 9.00
C MET A 213 8.49 10.68 9.28
N SER A 214 8.05 9.92 10.28
CA SER A 214 8.50 8.54 10.46
C SER A 214 7.52 7.56 9.85
N ILE A 215 8.04 6.56 9.16
CA ILE A 215 7.29 5.43 8.62
C ILE A 215 7.69 4.20 9.43
N LEU A 216 6.71 3.61 10.08
CA LEU A 216 6.91 2.47 10.94
C LEU A 216 6.57 1.19 10.18
N MET A 217 7.46 0.21 10.27
CA MET A 217 7.26 -1.13 9.76
C MET A 217 7.31 -2.12 10.92
N THR A 218 6.43 -3.12 10.93
CA THR A 218 6.52 -4.14 11.97
C THR A 218 7.82 -4.94 11.89
N ALA A 219 8.45 -5.15 13.05
CA ALA A 219 9.61 -6.03 13.19
C ALA A 219 9.30 -7.51 12.91
N GLU A 220 8.02 -7.92 12.88
CA GLU A 220 7.63 -9.31 12.66
C GLU A 220 8.01 -9.83 11.26
N PHE A 221 8.02 -8.96 10.23
CA PHE A 221 8.49 -9.32 8.89
C PHE A 221 9.96 -9.77 8.86
N PRO A 222 10.93 -8.91 9.23
CA PRO A 222 12.34 -9.32 9.21
C PRO A 222 12.64 -10.43 10.23
N MET A 223 11.92 -10.49 11.36
CA MET A 223 12.04 -11.61 12.30
C MET A 223 11.64 -12.94 11.65
N ARG A 224 10.54 -12.98 10.90
CA ARG A 224 10.10 -14.19 10.21
C ARG A 224 11.07 -14.60 9.11
N LEU A 225 11.59 -13.64 8.32
CA LEU A 225 12.62 -13.89 7.32
C LEU A 225 13.88 -14.49 7.96
N ALA A 226 14.39 -13.90 9.04
CA ALA A 226 15.55 -14.42 9.76
C ALA A 226 15.30 -15.83 10.33
N GLU A 227 14.09 -16.12 10.82
CA GLU A 227 13.73 -17.44 11.32
C GLU A 227 13.73 -18.50 10.20
N LEU A 228 13.02 -18.23 9.10
CA LEU A 228 12.98 -19.12 7.93
C LEU A 228 14.38 -19.33 7.35
N ARG A 229 15.21 -18.28 7.33
CA ARG A 229 16.60 -18.36 6.93
C ARG A 229 17.41 -19.34 7.79
N ARG A 230 17.30 -19.23 9.12
CA ARG A 230 17.96 -20.13 10.08
C ARG A 230 17.47 -21.57 9.97
N GLN A 231 16.22 -21.78 9.55
CA GLN A 231 15.66 -23.11 9.28
C GLN A 231 16.11 -23.70 7.93
N GLY A 232 16.92 -22.99 7.13
CA GLY A 232 17.30 -23.42 5.79
C GLY A 232 16.17 -23.29 4.75
N LYS A 233 15.12 -22.52 5.06
CA LYS A 233 13.92 -22.33 4.23
C LYS A 233 13.95 -21.04 3.40
N GLN A 234 15.14 -20.50 3.12
CA GLN A 234 15.31 -19.27 2.30
C GLN A 234 14.70 -19.40 0.90
N ARG A 235 14.54 -20.63 0.40
CA ARG A 235 13.97 -20.96 -0.91
C ARG A 235 12.52 -21.43 -0.85
N SER A 236 11.91 -21.40 0.33
CA SER A 236 10.52 -21.79 0.53
C SER A 236 9.59 -20.71 0.01
N GLU A 237 8.39 -21.12 -0.42
CA GLU A 237 7.33 -20.19 -0.81
C GLU A 237 6.97 -19.24 0.34
N GLU A 238 6.98 -19.71 1.59
CA GLU A 238 6.73 -18.88 2.75
C GLU A 238 7.74 -17.73 2.90
N TYR A 239 9.03 -17.99 2.65
CA TYR A 239 10.07 -16.95 2.69
C TYR A 239 9.81 -15.88 1.62
N ILE A 240 9.49 -16.32 0.40
CA ILE A 240 9.19 -15.44 -0.73
C ILE A 240 7.93 -14.60 -0.45
N LEU A 241 6.87 -15.23 0.07
CA LEU A 241 5.63 -14.53 0.41
C LEU A 241 5.83 -13.54 1.56
N THR A 242 6.66 -13.88 2.56
CA THR A 242 7.03 -12.97 3.64
C THR A 242 7.74 -11.73 3.09
N ALA A 243 8.74 -11.93 2.24
CA ALA A 243 9.47 -10.83 1.60
C ALA A 243 8.56 -9.98 0.70
N PHE A 244 7.69 -10.63 -0.07
CA PHE A 244 6.71 -9.95 -0.93
C PHE A 244 5.73 -9.10 -0.12
N MET A 245 5.19 -9.64 0.99
CA MET A 245 4.26 -8.89 1.83
C MET A 245 4.96 -7.74 2.57
N ALA A 246 6.23 -7.89 2.96
CA ALA A 246 7.03 -6.78 3.47
C ALA A 246 7.18 -5.66 2.42
N THR A 247 7.48 -6.02 1.16
CA THR A 247 7.50 -5.07 0.04
C THR A 247 6.17 -4.35 -0.14
N VAL A 248 5.06 -5.10 -0.11
CA VAL A 248 3.71 -4.52 -0.25
C VAL A 248 3.45 -3.51 0.86
N THR A 249 3.79 -3.83 2.11
CA THR A 249 3.64 -2.91 3.24
C THR A 249 4.49 -1.65 3.06
N ILE A 250 5.76 -1.77 2.63
CA ILE A 250 6.61 -0.60 2.34
C ILE A 250 5.96 0.31 1.29
N LEU A 251 5.45 -0.27 0.20
CA LEU A 251 4.77 0.48 -0.84
C LEU A 251 3.46 1.11 -0.31
N HIS A 252 2.66 0.36 0.44
CA HIS A 252 1.42 0.84 1.04
C HIS A 252 1.66 2.10 1.88
N GLU A 253 2.63 2.07 2.79
CA GLU A 253 2.95 3.25 3.62
C GLU A 253 3.44 4.44 2.78
N LEU A 254 4.23 4.20 1.73
CA LEU A 254 4.62 5.27 0.80
C LEU A 254 3.39 5.91 0.12
N GLY A 255 2.32 5.15 -0.11
CA GLY A 255 1.06 5.67 -0.65
C GLY A 255 0.40 6.70 0.26
N HIS A 256 0.53 6.55 1.57
CA HIS A 256 0.04 7.54 2.55
C HIS A 256 0.93 8.78 2.57
N VAL A 257 2.25 8.56 2.55
CA VAL A 257 3.27 9.62 2.64
C VAL A 257 3.08 10.69 1.58
N VAL A 258 2.81 10.33 0.33
CA VAL A 258 2.75 11.31 -0.78
C VAL A 258 1.74 12.44 -0.53
N TYR A 259 0.68 12.17 0.23
CA TYR A 259 -0.32 13.16 0.60
C TYR A 259 0.03 13.85 1.92
N TRP A 260 0.39 13.08 2.95
CA TRP A 260 0.65 13.61 4.29
C TRP A 260 1.95 14.39 4.43
N ILE A 261 2.88 14.28 3.47
CA ILE A 261 4.11 15.04 3.51
C ILE A 261 3.87 16.55 3.38
N ASP A 262 2.78 16.98 2.73
CA ASP A 262 2.42 18.40 2.65
C ASP A 262 1.67 18.84 3.90
N ARG A 263 2.17 19.89 4.57
CA ARG A 263 1.59 20.42 5.81
C ARG A 263 0.13 20.87 5.66
N ARG A 264 -0.27 21.30 4.47
CA ARG A 264 -1.64 21.75 4.18
C ARG A 264 -2.65 20.61 4.21
N ALA A 265 -2.18 19.35 4.20
CA ALA A 265 -3.02 18.17 4.38
C ALA A 265 -3.65 18.06 5.78
N LEU A 266 -3.15 18.78 6.80
CA LEU A 266 -3.65 18.60 8.17
C LEU A 266 -5.11 19.03 8.29
N THR A 267 -5.95 18.09 8.71
CA THR A 267 -7.32 18.35 9.15
C THR A 267 -7.53 17.72 10.51
N ARG A 268 -8.48 18.24 11.29
CA ARG A 268 -8.77 17.67 12.62
C ARG A 268 -9.31 16.25 12.58
N ASP A 269 -9.94 15.86 11.47
CA ASP A 269 -10.45 14.50 11.29
C ASP A 269 -9.39 13.54 10.72
N LEU A 270 -8.18 14.04 10.40
CA LEU A 270 -7.05 13.28 9.86
C LEU A 270 -7.42 12.37 8.69
N ARG A 271 -8.38 12.80 7.87
CA ARG A 271 -8.87 12.01 6.75
C ARG A 271 -8.07 12.25 5.48
N GLU A 272 -7.85 11.15 4.77
CA GLU A 272 -7.32 11.17 3.43
C GLU A 272 -8.43 11.44 2.39
N PRO A 273 -8.07 12.05 1.25
CA PRO A 273 -8.96 12.14 0.11
C PRO A 273 -9.19 10.76 -0.53
N PHE A 274 -10.29 10.63 -1.26
CA PHE A 274 -10.46 9.49 -2.16
C PHE A 274 -9.47 9.57 -3.33
N TYR A 275 -8.89 8.45 -3.76
CA TYR A 275 -8.15 8.41 -5.01
C TYR A 275 -9.13 8.24 -6.20
N GLY A 276 -9.41 9.33 -6.91
CA GLY A 276 -10.42 9.40 -7.97
C GLY A 276 -11.81 8.94 -7.53
N THR A 277 -12.21 7.76 -7.96
CA THR A 277 -13.55 7.20 -7.71
C THR A 277 -13.53 6.05 -6.70
N ASP A 278 -12.45 5.84 -5.97
CA ASP A 278 -12.33 4.70 -5.06
C ASP A 278 -13.36 4.79 -3.93
N LEU A 279 -13.78 3.64 -3.40
CA LEU A 279 -14.82 3.55 -2.36
C LEU A 279 -14.25 3.56 -0.93
N GLU A 280 -12.93 3.44 -0.79
CA GLU A 280 -12.21 3.43 0.48
C GLU A 280 -11.30 4.68 0.53
N MET A 281 -11.30 5.40 1.65
CA MET A 281 -10.41 6.54 1.91
C MET A 281 -9.12 6.00 2.53
N GLU A 282 -8.33 5.32 1.70
CA GLU A 282 -7.14 4.60 2.12
C GLU A 282 -6.15 4.65 0.93
N LEU A 283 -5.22 5.61 0.98
CA LEU A 283 -4.32 5.91 -0.13
C LEU A 283 -3.27 4.83 -0.34
N GLY A 284 -2.82 4.16 0.72
CA GLY A 284 -1.91 3.01 0.65
C GLY A 284 -2.47 1.83 -0.16
N ASP A 285 -3.69 1.39 0.15
CA ASP A 285 -4.45 0.38 -0.58
C ASP A 285 -4.70 0.85 -2.02
N SER A 286 -5.00 2.14 -2.21
CA SER A 286 -5.19 2.74 -3.53
C SER A 286 -3.92 2.68 -4.38
N PHE A 287 -2.77 2.95 -3.78
CA PHE A 287 -1.47 2.88 -4.44
C PHE A 287 -1.10 1.44 -4.79
N VAL A 288 -1.19 0.51 -3.83
CA VAL A 288 -0.94 -0.92 -4.06
C VAL A 288 -1.88 -1.48 -5.14
N ALA A 289 -3.17 -1.13 -5.08
CA ALA A 289 -4.13 -1.52 -6.11
C ALA A 289 -3.77 -0.92 -7.47
N SER A 290 -3.25 0.30 -7.54
CA SER A 290 -2.82 0.90 -8.81
C SER A 290 -1.71 0.09 -9.49
N ILE A 291 -0.77 -0.43 -8.71
CA ILE A 291 0.34 -1.28 -9.16
C ILE A 291 -0.18 -2.64 -9.63
N PHE A 292 -1.07 -3.27 -8.86
CA PHE A 292 -1.53 -4.65 -9.11
C PHE A 292 -2.90 -4.73 -9.80
N GLY A 293 -3.26 -3.72 -10.60
CA GLY A 293 -4.43 -3.76 -11.48
C GLY A 293 -5.77 -3.83 -10.75
N GLY A 294 -5.89 -3.14 -9.63
CA GLY A 294 -7.10 -3.03 -8.80
C GLY A 294 -7.17 -4.04 -7.63
N TRP A 295 -6.07 -4.71 -7.31
CA TRP A 295 -6.03 -5.74 -6.27
C TRP A 295 -4.98 -5.44 -5.21
N VAL A 296 -5.29 -5.74 -3.95
CA VAL A 296 -4.39 -5.62 -2.81
C VAL A 296 -4.14 -7.02 -2.26
N PRO A 297 -2.88 -7.48 -2.18
CA PRO A 297 -2.57 -8.75 -1.53
C PRO A 297 -2.72 -8.61 -0.02
N VAL A 298 -3.30 -9.62 0.62
CA VAL A 298 -3.59 -9.65 2.05
C VAL A 298 -3.25 -11.03 2.64
N PRO A 299 -2.79 -11.10 3.90
CA PRO A 299 -2.56 -12.39 4.57
C PRO A 299 -3.86 -13.19 4.69
N ILE A 300 -3.77 -14.51 4.52
CA ILE A 300 -4.87 -15.42 4.86
C ILE A 300 -4.84 -15.63 6.37
N LYS A 301 -5.73 -14.95 7.10
CA LYS A 301 -5.84 -15.09 8.56
C LYS A 301 -6.77 -16.26 8.91
N GLU A 302 -6.33 -17.14 9.80
CA GLU A 302 -7.26 -17.94 10.59
C GLU A 302 -7.85 -17.03 11.68
N PHE A 303 -9.17 -16.97 11.81
CA PHE A 303 -9.89 -16.04 12.72
C PHE A 303 -9.68 -16.35 14.22
N ILE A 304 -8.66 -17.13 14.58
CA ILE A 304 -8.53 -17.76 15.89
C ILE A 304 -7.23 -17.31 16.57
N ARG A 305 -7.07 -15.99 16.79
CA ARG A 305 -6.40 -15.33 17.96
C ARG A 305 -5.78 -13.99 17.58
N SER A 306 -5.96 -12.98 18.43
CA SER A 306 -5.11 -11.80 18.41
C SER A 306 -3.74 -12.16 18.98
N GLY A 307 -2.66 -11.75 18.31
CA GLY A 307 -1.29 -11.97 18.78
C GLY A 307 -0.60 -13.22 18.24
N ASP A 308 -1.14 -13.87 17.20
CA ASP A 308 -0.39 -14.89 16.47
C ASP A 308 0.76 -14.26 15.69
N ASN A 309 1.88 -14.98 15.58
CA ASN A 309 3.03 -14.58 14.76
C ASN A 309 2.59 -14.33 13.31
N LEU A 310 3.26 -13.40 12.64
CA LEU A 310 3.05 -13.12 11.23
C LEU A 310 3.44 -14.37 10.40
N ASP A 311 2.42 -15.10 9.93
CA ASP A 311 2.54 -16.40 9.24
C ASP A 311 1.97 -16.32 7.82
N PHE A 312 2.74 -16.83 6.85
CA PHE A 312 2.35 -16.93 5.44
C PHE A 312 2.36 -18.37 4.91
N SER A 313 2.45 -19.37 5.80
CA SER A 313 2.41 -20.78 5.45
C SER A 313 1.13 -21.19 4.71
N LYS A 314 0.04 -20.43 4.89
CA LYS A 314 -1.25 -20.63 4.21
C LYS A 314 -1.37 -19.90 2.88
N GLY A 315 -0.40 -19.08 2.52
CA GLY A 315 -0.41 -18.25 1.33
C GLY A 315 -0.99 -16.85 1.56
N ILE A 316 -1.26 -16.17 0.45
CA ILE A 316 -1.87 -14.83 0.41
C ILE A 316 -3.16 -14.85 -0.41
N ALA A 317 -4.07 -13.94 -0.07
CA ALA A 317 -5.28 -13.68 -0.81
C ALA A 317 -5.20 -12.32 -1.51
N TRP A 318 -5.98 -12.13 -2.57
CA TRP A 318 -6.09 -10.87 -3.29
C TRP A 318 -7.47 -10.26 -3.05
N LYS A 319 -7.50 -9.12 -2.37
CA LYS A 319 -8.67 -8.26 -2.13
C LYS A 319 -8.84 -7.31 -3.31
N GLN A 320 -10.04 -7.21 -3.89
CA GLN A 320 -10.30 -6.19 -4.90
C GLN A 320 -10.56 -4.83 -4.22
N LEU A 321 -9.87 -3.78 -4.67
CA LEU A 321 -10.24 -2.41 -4.29
C LEU A 321 -11.44 -1.97 -5.15
N LEU A 322 -12.50 -1.53 -4.50
CA LEU A 322 -13.75 -1.16 -5.18
C LEU A 322 -13.75 0.32 -5.56
N ASN A 323 -14.38 0.65 -6.69
CA ASN A 323 -14.53 2.03 -7.15
C ASN A 323 -15.93 2.31 -7.73
N TRP A 324 -16.29 3.58 -7.85
CA TRP A 324 -17.61 4.03 -8.32
C TRP A 324 -17.88 3.72 -9.79
N ASP A 325 -16.83 3.70 -10.61
CA ASP A 325 -16.93 3.34 -12.02
C ASP A 325 -17.41 1.89 -12.22
N PHE A 326 -17.25 1.04 -11.20
CA PHE A 326 -17.74 -0.35 -11.16
C PHE A 326 -18.86 -0.60 -10.11
N HIS A 327 -19.43 0.44 -9.47
CA HIS A 327 -20.28 0.28 -8.26
C HIS A 327 -21.64 -0.41 -8.42
N ARG A 328 -22.16 -0.58 -9.64
CA ARG A 328 -23.47 -1.24 -9.87
C ARG A 328 -23.47 -2.73 -9.45
N LEU A 329 -22.38 -3.15 -8.82
CA LEU A 329 -21.91 -4.50 -8.67
C LEU A 329 -21.27 -4.68 -7.29
N ARG A 330 -21.70 -3.90 -6.27
CA ARG A 330 -21.34 -4.17 -4.86
C ARG A 330 -21.75 -5.60 -4.56
N PRO A 331 -20.81 -6.55 -4.43
CA PRO A 331 -21.21 -7.92 -4.20
C PRO A 331 -21.67 -8.01 -2.74
N LYS A 332 -22.78 -8.70 -2.47
CA LYS A 332 -23.22 -8.98 -1.09
C LYS A 332 -22.16 -9.76 -0.29
N TYR A 333 -21.15 -10.31 -0.97
CA TYR A 333 -20.03 -11.07 -0.44
C TYR A 333 -18.73 -10.69 -1.17
N ARG A 334 -17.63 -10.40 -0.45
CA ARG A 334 -16.30 -10.21 -1.07
C ARG A 334 -15.72 -11.57 -1.44
N THR A 335 -15.37 -11.77 -2.72
CA THR A 335 -14.64 -12.96 -3.16
C THR A 335 -13.16 -12.64 -3.17
N TYR A 336 -12.40 -13.34 -2.34
CA TYR A 336 -10.94 -13.28 -2.32
C TYR A 336 -10.40 -14.36 -3.24
N TYR A 337 -9.43 -14.02 -4.09
CA TYR A 337 -8.73 -15.01 -4.91
C TYR A 337 -7.41 -15.35 -4.21
N SER A 338 -7.21 -16.62 -3.84
CA SER A 338 -5.91 -17.10 -3.38
C SER A 338 -5.11 -17.68 -4.55
N ILE A 339 -3.80 -17.54 -4.47
CA ILE A 339 -2.89 -18.43 -5.20
C ILE A 339 -2.55 -19.53 -4.19
N PRO A 340 -2.84 -20.82 -4.48
CA PRO A 340 -2.50 -21.90 -3.57
C PRO A 340 -0.98 -22.05 -3.45
N VAL A 341 -0.50 -22.33 -2.24
CA VAL A 341 0.89 -22.70 -1.96
C VAL A 341 1.12 -24.12 -2.48
N ASP A 342 2.15 -24.32 -3.30
CA ASP A 342 2.56 -25.67 -3.73
C ASP A 342 3.40 -26.29 -2.59
N LEU A 343 2.96 -27.43 -2.04
CA LEU A 343 3.60 -28.15 -0.92
C LEU A 343 4.97 -28.76 -1.27
#